data_AF-A0A6C0BVA5-F1
#
_entry.id   AF-A0A6C0BVA5-F1
#
_cell.length_a   1.000
_cell.length_b   1.000
_cell.length_c   1.000
_cell.angle_alpha   90.00
_cell.angle_beta   90.00
_cell.angle_gamma   90.00
#
_symmetry.space_group_name_H-M   'P 1'
#
loop_
_entity.id
_entity.type
_entity.pdbx_description
1 polymer ?
#
loop_
_entity_poly.entity_id
_entity_poly.type
_entity_poly.pdbx_seq_one_letter_code
_entity_poly.pdbx_strand_id
1 'polypeptide(L)'
;MCYSNFHHSLVNNIDRVNALNEIPNNLIYYQYGLLTRETTWMNQTEYAFVISPQGNGIDCIRTWEALCFGCIPIFKKCGIEDLFIDLPVLIVNEWYEVTNELLVDTVHKFKNMTFNYEKLKLKYWTDQINQYRHMKI
;
A
#
# COMPACT_ATOMS: atom_id res chain seq x y z
N MET A 1 -3.02 -13.38 5.51
CA MET A 1 -3.06 -12.47 6.66
C MET A 1 -2.30 -11.20 6.30
N CYS A 2 -2.88 -10.04 6.56
CA CYS A 2 -2.39 -8.71 6.20
C CYS A 2 -1.79 -8.03 7.43
N TYR A 3 -0.72 -7.28 7.26
CA TYR A 3 -0.12 -6.48 8.32
C TYR A 3 -0.76 -5.08 8.41
N SER A 4 -0.91 -4.57 9.63
CA SER A 4 -1.36 -3.20 9.88
C SER A 4 -0.67 -2.55 11.08
N ASN A 5 -0.30 -1.29 10.91
CA ASN A 5 0.08 -0.35 11.98
C ASN A 5 -0.67 1.00 11.89
N PHE A 6 -1.65 1.15 10.97
CA PHE A 6 -2.31 2.43 10.74
C PHE A 6 -3.25 2.83 11.88
N HIS A 7 -3.72 1.84 12.66
CA HIS A 7 -4.66 1.99 13.77
C HIS A 7 -4.08 2.78 14.95
N HIS A 8 -2.76 3.00 14.97
CA HIS A 8 -2.13 3.91 15.93
C HIS A 8 -2.44 5.39 15.68
N SER A 9 -3.03 5.74 14.52
CA SER A 9 -3.35 7.11 14.16
C SER A 9 -4.68 7.14 13.41
N LEU A 10 -5.79 7.07 14.15
CA LEU A 10 -7.15 7.12 13.61
C LEU A 10 -7.76 8.54 13.63
N VAL A 11 -7.25 9.41 14.50
CA VAL A 11 -7.83 10.74 14.73
C VAL A 11 -7.82 11.54 13.44
N ASN A 12 -9.00 12.05 13.05
CA ASN A 12 -9.23 12.83 11.84
C ASN A 12 -8.87 12.13 10.51
N ASN A 13 -8.81 10.79 10.49
CA ASN A 13 -8.57 10.02 9.27
C ASN A 13 -9.71 9.02 9.05
N ILE A 14 -10.73 9.46 8.30
CA ILE A 14 -11.93 8.65 8.02
C ILE A 14 -11.60 7.36 7.25
N ASP A 15 -10.61 7.40 6.37
CA ASP A 15 -10.25 6.23 5.57
C ASP A 15 -9.67 5.10 6.43
N ARG A 16 -8.85 5.44 7.43
CA ARG A 16 -8.35 4.48 8.42
C ARG A 16 -9.47 3.91 9.29
N VAL A 17 -10.43 4.74 9.68
CA VAL A 17 -11.61 4.28 10.44
C VAL A 17 -12.43 3.30 9.61
N ASN A 18 -12.64 3.59 8.32
CA ASN A 18 -13.35 2.68 7.42
C ASN A 18 -12.58 1.38 7.22
N ALA A 19 -11.27 1.44 6.98
CA ALA A 19 -10.43 0.23 6.87
C ALA A 19 -10.50 -0.65 8.11
N LEU A 20 -10.48 -0.03 9.31
CA LEU A 20 -10.60 -0.74 10.59
C LEU A 20 -11.96 -1.43 10.77
N ASN A 21 -13.04 -0.81 10.28
CA ASN A 21 -14.40 -1.29 10.49
C ASN A 21 -14.89 -2.26 9.42
N GLU A 22 -14.42 -2.12 8.19
CA GLU A 22 -14.95 -2.84 7.02
C GLU A 22 -14.13 -4.08 6.67
N ILE A 23 -12.82 -4.10 6.97
CA ILE A 23 -11.99 -5.28 6.70
C ILE A 23 -12.22 -6.31 7.82
N PRO A 24 -12.49 -7.58 7.50
CA PRO A 24 -12.62 -8.63 8.51
C PRO A 24 -11.38 -8.73 9.40
N ASN A 25 -11.57 -8.56 10.72
CA ASN A 25 -10.46 -8.53 11.69
C ASN A 25 -9.59 -9.79 11.68
N ASN A 26 -10.14 -10.95 11.34
CA ASN A 26 -9.38 -12.20 11.24
C ASN A 26 -8.38 -12.21 10.07
N LEU A 27 -8.49 -11.26 9.13
CA LEU A 27 -7.54 -11.11 8.03
C LEU A 27 -6.37 -10.19 8.39
N ILE A 28 -6.47 -9.40 9.46
CA ILE A 28 -5.48 -8.39 9.82
C ILE A 28 -4.73 -8.78 11.10
N TYR A 29 -3.41 -8.78 11.01
CA TYR A 29 -2.55 -8.67 12.18
C TYR A 29 -2.35 -7.19 12.52
N TYR A 30 -2.90 -6.77 13.65
CA TYR A 30 -2.70 -5.43 14.19
C TYR A 30 -1.45 -5.40 15.06
N GLN A 31 -0.47 -4.61 14.68
CA GLN A 31 0.72 -4.38 15.51
C GLN A 31 0.31 -3.90 16.91
N TYR A 32 0.89 -4.53 17.92
CA TYR A 32 0.70 -4.11 19.31
C TYR A 32 1.68 -3.00 19.69
N GLY A 33 1.13 -1.87 20.16
CA GLY A 33 1.91 -0.74 20.67
C GLY A 33 2.67 0.05 19.60
N LEU A 34 3.25 1.17 20.04
CA LEU A 34 4.15 1.98 19.21
C LEU A 34 5.56 1.39 19.29
N LEU A 35 5.98 0.76 18.20
CA LEU A 35 7.33 0.23 18.06
C LEU A 35 8.24 1.23 17.35
N THR A 36 9.54 0.99 17.40
CA THR A 36 10.48 1.72 16.54
C THR A 36 10.17 1.42 15.08
N ARG A 37 10.62 2.30 14.20
CA ARG A 37 10.39 2.17 12.76
C ARG A 37 11.08 0.91 12.21
N GLU A 38 12.28 0.62 12.68
CA GLU A 38 13.05 -0.56 12.30
C GLU A 38 12.31 -1.85 12.66
N THR A 39 11.77 -1.95 13.89
CA THR A 39 11.00 -3.12 14.31
C THR A 39 9.69 -3.23 13.53
N THR A 40 9.02 -2.11 13.27
CA THR A 40 7.81 -2.09 12.44
C THR A 40 8.09 -2.62 11.03
N TRP A 41 9.20 -2.20 10.42
CA TRP A 41 9.64 -2.67 9.10
C TRP A 41 9.98 -4.16 9.10
N MET A 42 10.71 -4.65 10.12
CA MET A 42 11.00 -6.08 10.25
C MET A 42 9.74 -6.92 10.45
N ASN A 43 8.76 -6.44 11.22
CA ASN A 43 7.49 -7.15 11.37
C ASN A 43 6.73 -7.20 10.04
N GLN A 44 6.77 -6.10 9.28
CA GLN A 44 6.08 -5.97 8.01
C GLN A 44 6.59 -6.96 6.95
N THR A 45 7.89 -7.28 6.93
CA THR A 45 8.49 -8.22 5.96
C THR A 45 7.99 -9.66 6.12
N GLU A 46 7.39 -10.00 7.27
CA GLU A 46 6.81 -11.33 7.53
C GLU A 46 5.44 -11.54 6.87
N TYR A 47 4.91 -10.51 6.19
CA TYR A 47 3.57 -10.53 5.60
C TYR A 47 3.61 -10.23 4.11
N ALA A 48 2.78 -10.96 3.36
CA ALA A 48 2.60 -10.72 1.93
C ALA A 48 1.84 -9.40 1.67
N PHE A 49 0.90 -9.03 2.53
CA PHE A 49 0.02 -7.87 2.34
C PHE A 49 0.14 -6.85 3.46
N VAL A 50 0.00 -5.57 3.13
CA VAL A 50 0.03 -4.45 4.09
C VAL A 50 -1.16 -3.53 3.82
N ILE A 51 -2.01 -3.29 4.82
CA ILE A 51 -3.12 -2.36 4.65
C ILE A 51 -2.57 -0.93 4.66
N SER A 52 -2.76 -0.19 3.55
CA SER A 52 -2.25 1.17 3.40
C SER A 52 -3.36 2.18 3.10
N PRO A 53 -4.23 2.46 4.08
CA PRO A 53 -5.17 3.57 3.98
C PRO A 53 -4.44 4.90 3.93
N GLN A 54 -5.16 5.93 3.50
CA GLN A 54 -4.64 7.27 3.25
C GLN A 54 -3.80 7.81 4.44
N GLY A 55 -2.75 8.55 4.07
CA GLY A 55 -1.79 9.15 4.99
C GLY A 55 -2.32 10.43 5.65
N ASN A 56 -1.42 11.38 5.88
CA ASN A 56 -1.82 12.78 6.10
C ASN A 56 -2.17 13.47 4.76
N GLY A 57 -1.82 12.84 3.64
CA GLY A 57 -2.28 13.18 2.30
C GLY A 57 -3.03 12.00 1.67
N ILE A 58 -3.27 12.09 0.36
CA ILE A 58 -3.99 11.07 -0.41
C ILE A 58 -3.19 9.76 -0.46
N ASP A 59 -1.86 9.83 -0.60
CA ASP A 59 -0.98 8.67 -0.49
C ASP A 59 -0.42 8.50 0.94
N CYS A 60 0.24 7.38 1.18
CA CYS A 60 0.90 7.11 2.43
C CYS A 60 2.31 6.56 2.21
N ILE A 61 3.25 7.01 3.05
CA ILE A 61 4.62 6.46 3.10
C ILE A 61 4.62 4.94 3.29
N ARG A 62 3.64 4.39 4.01
CA ARG A 62 3.46 2.94 4.21
C ARG A 62 3.32 2.17 2.89
N THR A 63 2.66 2.76 1.88
CA THR A 63 2.52 2.14 0.56
C THR A 63 3.89 1.93 -0.06
N TRP A 64 4.72 2.96 -0.05
CA TRP A 64 6.05 2.94 -0.65
C TRP A 64 7.04 2.07 0.15
N GLU A 65 6.99 2.12 1.49
CA GLU A 65 7.76 1.23 2.36
C GLU A 65 7.41 -0.25 2.11
N ALA A 66 6.11 -0.58 2.02
CA ALA A 66 5.66 -1.94 1.71
C ALA A 66 6.21 -2.44 0.37
N LEU A 67 6.17 -1.61 -0.66
CA LEU A 67 6.73 -1.94 -1.97
C LEU A 67 8.24 -2.19 -1.90
N CYS A 68 8.98 -1.37 -1.16
CA CYS A 68 10.42 -1.55 -0.95
C CYS A 68 10.76 -2.85 -0.22
N PHE A 69 9.86 -3.33 0.65
CA PHE A 69 10.03 -4.60 1.38
C PHE A 69 9.52 -5.83 0.62
N GLY A 70 9.03 -5.65 -0.61
CA GLY A 70 8.48 -6.75 -1.41
C GLY A 70 7.08 -7.18 -1.01
N CYS A 71 6.41 -6.43 -0.13
CA CYS A 71 5.01 -6.64 0.23
C CYS A 71 4.07 -6.09 -0.86
N ILE A 72 2.82 -6.53 -0.84
CA ILE A 72 1.71 -6.05 -1.66
C ILE A 72 0.88 -5.09 -0.80
N PRO A 73 1.03 -3.76 -0.92
CA PRO A 73 0.13 -2.83 -0.25
C PRO A 73 -1.30 -2.95 -0.81
N ILE A 74 -2.28 -2.90 0.08
CA ILE A 74 -3.70 -2.77 -0.24
C ILE A 74 -4.09 -1.31 -0.11
N PHE A 75 -4.58 -0.74 -1.21
CA PHE A 75 -4.85 0.69 -1.36
C PHE A 75 -6.29 0.91 -1.83
N LYS A 76 -7.00 1.85 -1.21
CA LYS A 76 -8.34 2.24 -1.66
C LYS A 76 -8.26 3.35 -2.71
N LYS A 77 -8.98 3.15 -3.81
CA LYS A 77 -9.07 4.09 -4.92
C LYS A 77 -9.48 5.50 -4.46
N CYS A 78 -8.74 6.50 -4.88
CA CYS A 78 -8.96 7.92 -4.60
C CYS A 78 -8.40 8.88 -5.67
N GLY A 79 -8.12 8.40 -6.88
CA GLY A 79 -7.78 9.21 -8.05
C GLY A 79 -6.28 9.38 -8.31
N ILE A 80 -5.43 8.62 -7.62
CA ILE A 80 -3.96 8.64 -7.80
C ILE A 80 -3.40 7.27 -8.19
N GLU A 81 -4.26 6.34 -8.61
CA GLU A 81 -3.92 4.95 -8.88
C GLU A 81 -2.88 4.82 -9.99
N ASP A 82 -2.84 5.78 -10.90
CA ASP A 82 -1.90 5.84 -12.02
C ASP A 82 -0.44 5.84 -11.55
N LEU A 83 -0.17 6.32 -10.33
CA LEU A 83 1.16 6.25 -9.71
C LEU A 83 1.62 4.80 -9.50
N PHE A 84 0.67 3.88 -9.30
CA PHE A 84 0.89 2.49 -8.97
C PHE A 84 0.81 1.54 -10.16
N ILE A 85 0.55 2.04 -11.38
CA ILE A 85 0.60 1.22 -12.59
C ILE A 85 1.95 0.49 -12.66
N ASP A 86 1.95 -0.77 -13.03
CA ASP A 86 3.13 -1.66 -13.08
C ASP A 86 3.83 -1.91 -11.74
N LEU A 87 3.24 -1.51 -10.60
CA LEU A 87 3.71 -1.88 -9.26
C LEU A 87 2.77 -2.93 -8.64
N PRO A 88 3.25 -3.77 -7.71
CA PRO A 88 2.44 -4.78 -7.05
C PRO A 88 1.55 -4.17 -5.97
N VAL A 89 0.54 -3.39 -6.37
CA VAL A 89 -0.45 -2.78 -5.46
C VAL A 89 -1.82 -3.41 -5.69
N LEU A 90 -2.44 -3.92 -4.63
CA LEU A 90 -3.83 -4.36 -4.67
C LEU A 90 -4.74 -3.15 -4.48
N ILE A 91 -5.38 -2.70 -5.55
CA ILE A 91 -6.30 -1.55 -5.52
C ILE A 91 -7.73 -2.06 -5.36
N VAL A 92 -8.42 -1.58 -4.32
CA VAL A 92 -9.84 -1.82 -4.07
C VAL A 92 -10.63 -0.52 -4.22
N ASN A 93 -11.91 -0.60 -4.54
CA ASN A 93 -12.81 0.56 -4.53
C ASN A 93 -13.24 0.88 -3.10
N GLU A 94 -13.52 -0.15 -2.30
CA GLU A 94 -13.94 -0.03 -0.90
C GLU A 94 -13.29 -1.11 -0.03
N TRP A 95 -13.19 -0.85 1.28
CA TRP A 95 -12.42 -1.72 2.19
C TRP A 95 -13.10 -3.07 2.45
N TYR A 96 -14.43 -3.14 2.37
CA TYR A 96 -15.16 -4.40 2.51
C TYR A 96 -14.85 -5.42 1.40
N GLU A 97 -14.26 -4.99 0.27
CA GLU A 97 -13.84 -5.91 -0.81
C GLU A 97 -12.64 -6.76 -0.41
N VAL A 98 -11.93 -6.41 0.67
CA VAL A 98 -10.78 -7.18 1.18
C VAL A 98 -11.27 -8.47 1.83
N THR A 99 -11.37 -9.53 1.02
CA THR A 99 -11.71 -10.89 1.47
C THR A 99 -10.53 -11.85 1.33
N ASN A 100 -10.61 -13.02 1.98
CA ASN A 100 -9.57 -14.04 1.82
C ASN A 100 -9.43 -14.51 0.37
N GLU A 101 -10.55 -14.65 -0.35
CA GLU A 101 -10.55 -15.01 -1.77
C GLU A 101 -9.79 -13.98 -2.60
N LEU A 102 -10.09 -12.68 -2.43
CA LEU A 102 -9.39 -11.62 -3.15
C LEU A 102 -7.87 -11.65 -2.90
N LEU A 103 -7.45 -11.87 -1.64
CA LEU A 103 -6.03 -11.95 -1.29
C LEU A 103 -5.35 -13.14 -1.96
N VAL A 104 -5.98 -14.32 -1.92
CA VAL A 104 -5.46 -15.54 -2.55
C VAL A 104 -5.36 -15.37 -4.06
N ASP A 105 -6.39 -14.84 -4.70
CA ASP A 105 -6.41 -14.60 -6.16
C ASP A 105 -5.34 -13.58 -6.56
N THR A 106 -5.14 -12.55 -5.74
CA THR A 106 -4.09 -11.54 -5.97
C THR A 106 -2.70 -12.16 -5.95
N VAL A 107 -2.40 -13.05 -4.99
CA VAL A 107 -1.10 -13.77 -4.96
C VAL A 107 -0.91 -14.60 -6.22
N HIS A 108 -1.92 -15.35 -6.65
CA HIS A 108 -1.85 -16.18 -7.85
C HIS A 108 -1.63 -15.34 -9.12
N LYS A 109 -2.33 -14.21 -9.22
CA LYS A 109 -2.18 -13.27 -10.33
C LYS A 109 -0.79 -12.65 -10.35
N PHE A 110 -0.34 -12.08 -9.23
CA PHE A 110 0.90 -11.32 -9.14
C PHE A 110 2.14 -12.19 -9.28
N LYS A 111 2.08 -13.47 -8.92
CA LYS A 111 3.17 -14.44 -9.11
C LYS A 111 3.64 -14.54 -10.56
N ASN A 112 2.76 -14.30 -11.53
CA ASN A 112 3.07 -14.42 -12.96
C ASN A 112 3.22 -13.06 -13.66
N MET A 113 3.18 -11.96 -12.91
CA MET A 113 3.34 -10.61 -13.45
C MET A 113 4.77 -10.12 -13.28
N THR A 114 5.21 -9.26 -14.21
CA THR A 114 6.45 -8.50 -14.07
C THR A 114 6.10 -7.09 -13.63
N PHE A 115 6.80 -6.58 -12.61
CA PHE A 115 6.58 -5.26 -12.05
C PHE A 115 7.77 -4.33 -12.35
N ASN A 116 7.48 -3.05 -12.53
CA ASN A 116 8.46 -2.00 -12.78
C ASN A 116 8.89 -1.34 -11.47
N TYR A 117 9.82 -1.99 -10.76
CA TYR A 117 10.38 -1.46 -9.52
C TYR A 117 11.29 -0.24 -9.72
N GLU A 118 11.63 0.17 -10.97
CA GLU A 118 12.33 1.44 -11.19
C GLU A 118 11.51 2.63 -10.69
N LYS A 119 10.18 2.52 -10.66
CA LYS A 119 9.27 3.51 -10.06
C LYS A 119 9.53 3.78 -8.58
N LEU A 120 10.25 2.92 -7.86
CA LEU A 120 10.63 3.17 -6.47
C LEU A 120 11.86 4.09 -6.34
N LYS A 121 12.57 4.35 -7.43
CA LYS A 121 13.77 5.20 -7.42
C LYS A 121 13.41 6.64 -7.74
N LEU A 122 14.00 7.57 -6.99
CA LEU A 122 13.88 9.01 -7.26
C LEU A 122 14.20 9.34 -8.73
N LYS A 123 15.24 8.69 -9.29
CA LYS A 123 15.69 8.89 -10.67
C LYS A 123 14.56 8.74 -11.68
N TYR A 124 13.72 7.71 -11.55
CA TYR A 124 12.61 7.46 -12.46
C TYR A 124 11.71 8.69 -12.56
N TRP A 125 11.27 9.21 -11.40
CA TRP A 125 10.36 10.35 -11.35
C TRP A 125 11.02 11.65 -11.79
N THR A 126 12.29 11.89 -11.44
CA THR A 126 13.00 13.08 -11.92
C THR A 126 13.14 13.08 -13.44
N ASP A 127 13.39 11.93 -14.04
CA ASP A 127 13.48 11.79 -15.50
C ASP A 127 12.11 12.06 -16.15
N GLN A 128 11.02 11.49 -15.62
CA GLN A 128 9.66 11.74 -16.11
C GLN A 128 9.25 13.22 -16.03
N ILE A 129 9.53 13.88 -14.90
CA ILE A 129 9.22 15.30 -14.70
C ILE A 129 9.99 16.16 -15.69
N ASN A 130 11.29 15.88 -15.89
CA ASN A 130 12.12 16.63 -16.82
C ASN A 130 11.67 16.42 -18.27
N GLN A 131 11.35 15.19 -18.66
CA GLN A 131 10.80 14.89 -19.98
C GLN A 131 9.52 15.70 -20.25
N TYR A 132 8.61 15.76 -19.28
CA TYR A 132 7.37 16.53 -19.42
C TYR A 132 7.61 18.04 -19.51
N ARG A 133 8.59 18.57 -18.78
CA ARG A 133 8.99 19.99 -18.90
C ARG A 133 9.52 20.31 -20.30
N HIS A 134 10.32 19.44 -20.88
CA HIS A 134 10.87 19.65 -22.23
C HIS A 134 9.82 19.56 -23.34
N MET A 135 8.72 18.81 -23.14
CA MET A 135 7.61 18.72 -24.11
C MET A 135 6.65 19.93 -24.09
N LYS A 136 6.74 20.80 -23.07
CA LYS A 136 5.89 22.00 -22.92
C LYS A 136 6.54 23.30 -23.41
N ILE A 137 7.67 23.21 -24.11
CA ILE A 137 8.34 24.31 -24.83
C ILE A 137 8.06 24.12 -26.32
#